data_AF-A0A1F6GAN4-F1
#
_entry.id   AF-A0A1F6GAN4-F1
#
_cell.length_a   1.000
_cell.length_b   1.000
_cell.length_c   1.000
_cell.angle_alpha   90.00
_cell.angle_beta   90.00
_cell.angle_gamma   90.00
#
_symmetry.space_group_name_H-M   'P 1'
#
loop_
_entity.id
_entity.type
_entity.pdbx_description
1 polymer ?
#
loop_
_entity_poly.entity_id
_entity_poly.type
_entity_poly.pdbx_seq_one_letter_code
_entity_poly.pdbx_strand_id
1 'polypeptide(L)'
;MAESITSFMTADHQHCDHLFAKAEEAIEQQNPSLMEQFLVEMARHFRLEEDLLFGAFEEETGMHGSGPTEMMRIEHKQMRALMTQIEGAISVKDFEQVRRAGETLLILMQQHNLKEENMLYQMMDMHLNVPDVIKQLKELNH
;
A
#
# COMPACT_ATOMS: atom_id res chain seq x y z
N MET A 1 25.18 -2.26 0.50
CA MET A 1 24.38 -3.45 0.82
C MET A 1 23.52 -3.75 -0.39
N ALA A 2 23.26 -5.02 -0.71
CA ALA A 2 22.31 -5.34 -1.78
C ALA A 2 20.90 -4.88 -1.35
N GLU A 3 20.15 -4.33 -2.29
CA GLU A 3 18.75 -3.94 -2.09
C GLU A 3 17.89 -5.19 -1.89
N SER A 4 16.94 -5.13 -0.94
CA SER A 4 16.02 -6.21 -0.61
C SER A 4 14.57 -5.79 -0.82
N ILE A 5 13.66 -6.75 -0.94
CA ILE A 5 12.21 -6.50 -1.06
C ILE A 5 11.73 -5.69 0.13
N THR A 6 12.16 -6.08 1.35
CA THR A 6 11.87 -5.31 2.58
C THR A 6 12.32 -3.86 2.43
N SER A 7 13.58 -3.61 2.04
CA SER A 7 14.07 -2.23 1.94
C SER A 7 13.37 -1.39 0.87
N PHE A 8 12.98 -2.01 -0.25
CA PHE A 8 12.31 -1.32 -1.35
C PHE A 8 10.86 -0.98 -0.98
N MET A 9 10.10 -1.96 -0.48
CA MET A 9 8.69 -1.78 -0.17
C MET A 9 8.47 -0.92 1.08
N THR A 10 9.35 -1.00 2.09
CA THR A 10 9.33 -0.04 3.21
C THR A 10 9.57 1.40 2.75
N ALA A 11 10.43 1.62 1.75
CA ALA A 11 10.60 2.97 1.19
C ALA A 11 9.34 3.45 0.46
N ASP A 12 8.60 2.54 -0.18
CA ASP A 12 7.31 2.81 -0.83
C ASP A 12 6.22 3.15 0.20
N HIS A 13 6.16 2.43 1.33
CA HIS A 13 5.31 2.78 2.48
C HIS A 13 5.63 4.19 3.01
N GLN A 14 6.91 4.47 3.26
CA GLN A 14 7.34 5.78 3.76
C GLN A 14 6.98 6.91 2.79
N HIS A 15 7.01 6.64 1.47
CA HIS A 15 6.55 7.59 0.47
C HIS A 15 5.05 7.86 0.61
N CYS A 16 4.23 6.80 0.70
CA CYS A 16 2.79 6.91 0.89
C CYS A 16 2.41 7.61 2.21
N ASP A 17 3.06 7.26 3.32
CA ASP A 17 2.87 7.88 4.63
C ASP A 17 3.15 9.39 4.61
N HIS A 18 4.27 9.78 3.98
CA HIS A 18 4.64 11.19 3.85
C HIS A 18 3.67 11.97 2.96
N LEU A 19 3.20 11.34 1.88
CA LEU A 19 2.21 11.96 1.00
C LEU A 19 0.86 12.12 1.70
N PHE A 20 0.42 11.11 2.47
CA PHE A 20 -0.79 11.18 3.27
C PHE A 20 -0.74 12.31 4.31
N ALA A 21 0.36 12.43 5.06
CA ALA A 21 0.52 13.50 6.06
C ALA A 21 0.38 14.90 5.43
N LYS A 22 0.98 15.11 4.25
CA LYS A 22 0.82 16.37 3.50
C LYS A 22 -0.59 16.55 2.95
N ALA A 23 -1.23 15.47 2.54
CA ALA A 23 -2.60 15.49 2.06
C ALA A 23 -3.56 15.93 3.17
N GLU A 24 -3.41 15.41 4.39
CA GLU A 24 -4.20 15.85 5.55
C GLU A 24 -4.07 17.35 5.81
N GLU A 25 -2.85 17.89 5.79
CA GLU A 25 -2.62 19.34 5.94
C GLU A 25 -3.29 20.15 4.82
N ALA A 26 -3.27 19.65 3.58
CA ALA A 26 -3.89 20.32 2.44
C ALA A 26 -5.43 20.27 2.48
N ILE A 27 -6.01 19.22 3.06
CA ILE A 27 -7.46 19.11 3.26
C ILE A 27 -7.99 20.18 4.22
N GLU A 28 -7.19 20.64 5.20
CA GLU A 28 -7.54 21.82 6.03
C GLU A 28 -7.77 23.08 5.18
N GLN A 29 -7.06 23.18 4.05
CA GLN A 29 -7.16 24.28 3.10
C GLN A 29 -8.16 23.97 1.98
N GLN A 30 -8.98 22.92 2.12
CA GLN A 30 -9.95 22.46 1.13
C GLN A 30 -9.32 22.16 -0.24
N ASN A 31 -8.05 21.73 -0.24
CA ASN A 31 -7.32 21.35 -1.44
C ASN A 31 -7.14 19.82 -1.49
N PRO A 32 -7.95 19.10 -2.29
CA PRO A 32 -7.90 17.64 -2.33
C PRO A 32 -6.75 17.08 -3.18
N SER A 33 -6.00 17.91 -3.91
CA SER A 33 -5.06 17.44 -4.95
C SER A 33 -4.02 16.43 -4.43
N LEU A 34 -3.50 16.65 -3.22
CA LEU A 34 -2.54 15.74 -2.59
C LEU A 34 -3.21 14.46 -2.06
N MET A 35 -4.47 14.54 -1.65
CA MET A 35 -5.25 13.35 -1.27
C MET A 35 -5.55 12.50 -2.50
N GLU A 36 -5.94 13.11 -3.62
CA GLU A 36 -6.13 12.41 -4.90
C GLU A 36 -4.82 11.73 -5.35
N GLN A 37 -3.68 12.41 -5.21
CA GLN A 37 -2.37 11.82 -5.50
C GLN A 37 -2.06 10.64 -4.58
N PHE A 38 -2.31 10.77 -3.27
CA PHE A 38 -2.13 9.68 -2.31
C PHE A 38 -2.95 8.44 -2.69
N LEU A 39 -4.22 8.63 -3.08
CA LEU A 39 -5.08 7.51 -3.46
C LEU A 39 -4.55 6.76 -4.68
N VAL A 40 -3.98 7.48 -5.66
CA VAL A 40 -3.34 6.88 -6.84
C VAL A 40 -2.08 6.09 -6.45
N GLU A 41 -1.21 6.66 -5.61
CA GLU A 41 0.01 6.00 -5.16
C GLU A 41 -0.28 4.76 -4.31
N MET A 42 -1.25 4.82 -3.40
CA MET A 42 -1.67 3.67 -2.60
C MET A 42 -2.26 2.56 -3.48
N ALA A 43 -3.05 2.93 -4.50
CA ALA A 43 -3.55 1.94 -5.45
C ALA A 43 -2.41 1.32 -6.30
N ARG A 44 -1.34 2.07 -6.60
CA ARG A 44 -0.14 1.54 -7.26
C ARG A 44 0.62 0.58 -6.35
N HIS A 45 0.81 0.94 -5.09
CA HIS A 45 1.43 0.11 -4.08
C HIS A 45 0.75 -1.27 -4.01
N PHE A 46 -0.58 -1.32 -3.84
CA PHE A 46 -1.32 -2.58 -3.82
C PHE A 46 -1.15 -3.41 -5.09
N ARG A 47 -0.97 -2.79 -6.28
CA ARG A 47 -0.72 -3.54 -7.52
C ARG A 47 0.66 -4.18 -7.55
N LEU A 48 1.69 -3.48 -7.09
CA LEU A 48 3.04 -4.09 -6.99
C LEU A 48 3.01 -5.36 -6.14
N GLU A 49 2.21 -5.33 -5.07
CA GLU A 49 2.07 -6.47 -4.18
C GLU A 49 1.21 -7.57 -4.78
N GLU A 50 -0.03 -7.25 -5.18
CA GLU A 50 -0.99 -8.24 -5.63
C GLU A 50 -0.61 -8.88 -6.97
N ASP A 51 -0.12 -8.08 -7.93
CA ASP A 51 0.13 -8.53 -9.30
C ASP A 51 1.53 -9.18 -9.45
N LEU A 52 2.46 -8.89 -8.54
CA LEU A 52 3.83 -9.41 -8.60
C LEU A 52 4.23 -10.17 -7.32
N LEU A 53 4.33 -9.49 -6.18
CA LEU A 53 4.98 -10.07 -4.99
C LEU A 53 4.21 -11.24 -4.40
N PHE A 54 2.89 -11.09 -4.23
CA PHE A 54 2.06 -12.12 -3.64
C PHE A 54 1.99 -13.35 -4.55
N GLY A 55 1.86 -13.15 -5.87
CA GLY A 55 1.89 -14.25 -6.84
C GLY A 55 3.21 -15.02 -6.80
N ALA A 56 4.34 -14.31 -6.90
CA ALA A 56 5.66 -14.94 -6.85
C ALA A 56 5.90 -15.69 -5.53
N PHE A 57 5.51 -15.09 -4.40
CA PHE A 57 5.65 -15.72 -3.09
C PHE A 57 4.81 -17.00 -2.96
N GLU A 58 3.57 -16.97 -3.42
CA GLU A 58 2.69 -18.13 -3.38
C GLU A 58 3.16 -19.25 -4.31
N GLU A 59 3.65 -18.92 -5.51
CA GLU A 59 4.23 -19.89 -6.45
C GLU A 59 5.45 -20.62 -5.87
N GLU A 60 6.35 -19.88 -5.21
CA GLU A 60 7.56 -20.45 -4.63
C GLU A 60 7.28 -21.29 -3.37
N THR A 61 6.34 -20.84 -2.52
CA THR A 61 6.07 -21.49 -1.23
C THR A 61 4.95 -22.53 -1.28
N GLY A 62 4.11 -22.50 -2.32
CA GLY A 62 2.89 -23.30 -2.43
C GLY A 62 1.75 -22.86 -1.52
N MET A 63 1.86 -21.71 -0.84
CA MET A 63 0.86 -21.20 0.10
C MET A 63 -0.32 -20.51 -0.61
N HIS A 64 -1.03 -21.23 -1.47
CA HIS A 64 -2.16 -20.68 -2.22
C HIS A 64 -3.46 -20.64 -1.40
N GLY A 65 -4.23 -19.55 -1.53
CA GLY A 65 -5.58 -19.42 -0.98
C GLY A 65 -5.68 -19.45 0.56
N SER A 66 -4.54 -19.40 1.26
CA SER A 66 -4.47 -19.29 2.71
C SER A 66 -3.09 -18.75 3.11
N GLY A 67 -3.02 -18.00 4.22
CA GLY A 67 -1.76 -17.47 4.73
C GLY A 67 -1.64 -15.95 4.65
N PRO A 68 -0.41 -15.41 4.74
CA PRO A 68 -0.20 -13.99 4.96
C PRO A 68 -0.66 -13.12 3.77
N THR A 69 -0.46 -13.56 2.53
CA THR A 69 -0.87 -12.82 1.32
C THR A 69 -2.40 -12.70 1.19
N GLU A 70 -3.15 -13.75 1.55
CA GLU A 70 -4.62 -13.70 1.58
C GLU A 70 -5.13 -12.72 2.63
N MET A 71 -4.49 -12.68 3.81
CA MET A 71 -4.83 -11.71 4.83
C MET A 71 -4.57 -10.27 4.34
N MET A 72 -3.47 -10.02 3.63
CA MET A 72 -3.18 -8.69 3.07
C MET A 72 -4.22 -8.29 2.03
N ARG A 73 -4.64 -9.18 1.11
CA ARG A 73 -5.71 -8.90 0.14
C ARG A 73 -7.05 -8.54 0.79
N ILE A 74 -7.40 -9.19 1.90
CA ILE A 74 -8.62 -8.85 2.66
C ILE A 74 -8.53 -7.42 3.20
N GLU A 75 -7.36 -6.99 3.67
CA GLU A 75 -7.15 -5.64 4.19
C GLU A 75 -7.06 -4.61 3.07
N HIS A 76 -6.42 -4.92 1.95
CA HIS A 76 -6.44 -4.08 0.75
C HIS A 76 -7.88 -3.82 0.32
N LYS A 77 -8.77 -4.82 0.38
CA LYS A 77 -10.19 -4.63 0.07
C LYS A 77 -10.87 -3.66 1.05
N GLN A 78 -10.55 -3.71 2.33
CA GLN A 78 -11.07 -2.78 3.34
C GLN A 78 -10.54 -1.36 3.10
N MET A 79 -9.25 -1.22 2.82
CA MET A 79 -8.61 0.05 2.52
C MET A 79 -9.15 0.66 1.23
N ARG A 80 -9.31 -0.12 0.15
CA ARG A 80 -9.94 0.34 -1.11
C ARG A 80 -11.37 0.84 -0.88
N ALA A 81 -12.13 0.23 0.01
CA ALA A 81 -13.48 0.71 0.34
C ALA A 81 -13.46 2.08 1.03
N LEU A 82 -12.45 2.37 1.87
CA LEU A 82 -12.24 3.70 2.45
C LEU A 82 -11.74 4.70 1.41
N MET A 83 -10.82 4.28 0.53
CA MET A 83 -10.36 5.10 -0.59
C MET A 83 -11.51 5.56 -1.47
N THR A 84 -12.43 4.66 -1.86
CA THR A 84 -13.64 5.03 -2.61
C THR A 84 -14.55 5.98 -1.85
N GLN A 85 -14.64 5.88 -0.51
CA GLN A 85 -15.39 6.85 0.29
C GLN A 85 -14.74 8.24 0.25
N ILE A 86 -13.40 8.30 0.31
CA ILE A 86 -12.64 9.54 0.21
C ILE A 86 -12.86 10.18 -1.18
N GLU A 87 -12.72 9.42 -2.26
CA GLU A 87 -12.98 9.89 -3.64
C GLU A 87 -14.40 10.46 -3.79
N GLY A 88 -15.40 9.74 -3.27
CA GLY A 88 -16.78 10.18 -3.27
C GLY A 88 -16.96 11.50 -2.52
N ALA A 89 -16.38 11.61 -1.32
CA ALA A 89 -16.44 12.82 -0.50
C ALA A 89 -15.76 14.03 -1.18
N ILE A 90 -14.61 13.82 -1.84
CA ILE A 90 -13.94 14.86 -2.63
C ILE A 90 -14.87 15.39 -3.73
N SER A 91 -15.56 14.50 -4.45
CA SER A 91 -16.44 14.88 -5.58
C SER A 91 -17.59 15.81 -5.19
N VAL A 92 -18.06 15.71 -3.94
CA VAL A 92 -19.13 16.55 -3.38
C VAL A 92 -18.62 17.61 -2.40
N LYS A 93 -17.29 17.77 -2.29
CA LYS A 93 -16.60 18.72 -1.39
C LYS A 93 -16.94 18.53 0.09
N ASP A 94 -17.20 17.29 0.51
CA ASP A 94 -17.40 16.94 1.92
C ASP A 94 -16.04 16.64 2.59
N PHE A 95 -15.29 17.71 2.89
CA PHE A 95 -13.95 17.59 3.46
C PHE A 95 -13.93 17.04 4.90
N GLU A 96 -15.06 17.08 5.60
CA GLU A 96 -15.20 16.44 6.92
C GLU A 96 -15.26 14.92 6.77
N GLN A 97 -16.01 14.43 5.78
CA GLN A 97 -16.04 13.01 5.44
C GLN A 97 -14.69 12.51 4.88
N VAL A 98 -13.98 13.34 4.09
CA VAL A 98 -12.60 13.03 3.66
C VAL A 98 -11.70 12.76 4.86
N ARG A 99 -11.74 13.65 5.86
CA ARG A 99 -10.92 13.52 7.08
C ARG A 99 -11.28 12.26 7.87
N ARG A 100 -12.56 12.02 8.16
CA ARG A 100 -12.99 10.85 8.94
C ARG A 100 -12.61 9.52 8.28
N ALA A 101 -12.83 9.42 6.97
CA ALA A 101 -12.43 8.23 6.22
C ALA A 101 -10.90 8.09 6.16
N GLY A 102 -10.18 9.21 6.00
CA GLY A 102 -8.72 9.28 6.05
C GLY A 102 -8.13 8.80 7.37
N GLU A 103 -8.64 9.26 8.51
CA GLU A 103 -8.20 8.83 9.86
C GLU A 103 -8.35 7.32 10.04
N THR A 104 -9.47 6.75 9.56
CA THR A 104 -9.72 5.31 9.61
C THR A 104 -8.74 4.55 8.69
N LEU A 105 -8.49 5.08 7.49
CA LEU A 105 -7.55 4.50 6.53
C LEU A 105 -6.13 4.50 7.08
N LEU A 106 -5.69 5.59 7.71
CA LEU A 106 -4.37 5.72 8.33
C LEU A 106 -4.13 4.62 9.37
N ILE A 107 -5.09 4.37 10.26
CA ILE A 107 -4.96 3.36 11.31
C ILE A 107 -4.84 1.95 10.68
N LEU A 108 -5.67 1.64 9.68
CA LEU A 108 -5.61 0.34 9.00
C LEU A 108 -4.28 0.16 8.26
N MET A 109 -3.84 1.18 7.52
CA MET A 109 -2.56 1.18 6.80
C MET A 109 -1.39 0.95 7.77
N GLN A 110 -1.33 1.66 8.90
CA GLN A 110 -0.25 1.45 9.88
C GLN A 110 -0.20 0.02 10.43
N GLN A 111 -1.37 -0.58 10.71
CA GLN A 111 -1.43 -1.98 11.17
C GLN A 111 -1.05 -2.97 10.07
N HIS A 112 -1.46 -2.68 8.85
CA HIS A 112 -1.17 -3.44 7.65
C HIS A 112 0.33 -3.44 7.35
N ASN A 113 0.94 -2.27 7.19
CA ASN A 113 2.37 -2.09 6.89
C ASN A 113 3.25 -2.84 7.91
N LEU A 114 2.90 -2.78 9.21
CA LEU A 114 3.65 -3.49 10.25
C LEU A 114 3.70 -5.01 10.05
N LYS A 115 2.65 -5.63 9.51
CA LYS A 115 2.64 -7.08 9.26
C LYS A 115 3.47 -7.42 8.04
N GLU A 116 3.49 -6.56 7.05
CA GLU A 116 4.27 -6.80 5.85
C GLU A 116 5.77 -6.62 6.13
N GLU A 117 6.15 -5.51 6.75
CA GLU A 117 7.54 -5.18 7.04
C GLU A 117 8.19 -6.12 8.06
N ASN A 118 7.44 -6.53 9.10
CA ASN A 118 8.00 -7.39 10.14
C ASN A 118 7.93 -8.88 9.82
N MET A 119 7.18 -9.28 8.80
CA MET A 119 6.97 -10.70 8.50
C MET A 119 6.96 -10.98 7.01
N LEU A 120 6.00 -10.46 6.24
CA LEU A 120 5.79 -10.90 4.86
C LEU A 120 6.99 -10.58 3.95
N TYR A 121 7.52 -9.36 3.98
CA TYR A 121 8.66 -8.99 3.15
C TYR A 121 9.94 -9.73 3.55
N GLN A 122 10.12 -10.02 4.84
CA GLN A 122 11.24 -10.84 5.31
C GLN A 122 11.12 -12.28 4.80
N MET A 123 9.91 -12.83 4.79
CA MET A 123 9.64 -14.15 4.19
C MET A 123 9.93 -14.14 2.69
N MET A 124 9.54 -13.09 1.96
CA MET A 124 9.83 -12.93 0.54
C MET A 124 11.34 -12.83 0.28
N ASP A 125 12.07 -12.03 1.07
CA ASP A 125 13.53 -11.92 0.98
C ASP A 125 14.25 -13.27 1.19
N MET A 126 13.65 -14.19 1.97
CA MET A 126 14.21 -15.52 2.22
C MET A 126 13.90 -16.55 1.11
N HIS A 127 12.77 -16.42 0.41
CA HIS A 127 12.29 -17.45 -0.54
C HIS A 127 12.49 -17.04 -2.00
N LEU A 128 12.35 -15.75 -2.32
CA LEU A 128 12.36 -15.28 -3.69
C LEU A 128 13.78 -14.96 -4.19
N ASN A 129 13.94 -14.99 -5.52
CA ASN A 129 15.12 -14.44 -6.17
C ASN A 129 15.08 -12.91 -6.14
N VAL A 130 15.53 -12.34 -5.02
CA VAL A 130 15.46 -10.89 -4.72
C VAL A 130 16.00 -10.00 -5.87
N PRO A 131 17.17 -10.27 -6.49
CA PRO A 131 17.64 -9.47 -7.62
C PRO A 131 16.66 -9.37 -8.79
N ASP A 132 16.04 -10.49 -9.18
CA ASP A 132 15.11 -10.54 -10.30
C ASP A 132 13.78 -9.87 -9.95
N VAL A 133 13.29 -10.06 -8.72
CA VAL A 133 12.06 -9.42 -8.23
C VAL A 133 12.23 -7.91 -8.12
N ILE A 134 13.34 -7.41 -7.58
CA ILE A 134 13.63 -5.97 -7.49
C ILE A 134 13.69 -5.32 -8.87
N LYS A 135 14.24 -6.02 -9.86
CA LYS A 135 14.24 -5.54 -11.25
C LYS A 135 12.81 -5.36 -11.77
N GLN A 136 11.94 -6.36 -11.56
CA GLN A 136 10.54 -6.29 -12.00
C GLN A 136 9.75 -5.20 -11.26
N LEU A 137 9.95 -5.06 -9.94
CA LEU A 137 9.35 -3.99 -9.15
C LEU A 137 9.68 -2.62 -9.75
N LYS A 138 10.94 -2.37 -10.10
CA LYS A 138 11.36 -1.10 -10.71
C LYS A 138 10.73 -0.87 -12.08
N GLU A 139 10.57 -1.90 -12.88
CA GLU A 139 9.93 -1.81 -14.20
C GLU A 139 8.43 -1.50 -14.10
N LEU A 140 7.76 -2.02 -13.07
CA LEU A 140 6.33 -1.78 -12.80
C LEU A 140 6.05 -0.49 -12.02
N ASN A 141 7.07 0.11 -11.41
CA ASN A 141 6.95 1.30 -10.56
C ASN A 141 7.05 2.64 -11.33
N HIS A 142 6.54 2.67 -12.57
CA HIS A 142 6.59 3.81 -13.49
C HIS A 142 5.21 4.27 -13.95
#